data_AF-A0A9N7VNT4-F1
#
_entry.id   AF-A0A9N7VNT4-F1
#
_cell.length_a   1.000
_cell.length_b   1.000
_cell.length_c   1.000
_cell.angle_alpha   90.00
_cell.angle_beta   90.00
_cell.angle_gamma   90.00
#
_symmetry.space_group_name_H-M   'P 1'
#
loop_
_entity.id
_entity.type
_entity.pdbx_description
1 polymer ?
#
loop_
_entity_poly.entity_id
_entity_poly.type
_entity_poly.pdbx_seq_one_letter_code
_entity_poly.pdbx_strand_id
1 'polypeptide(L)'
;MPRDHKTPLIKKIAKQACITYRVLKSSADLADSQSELIPLLTALRAADLKIAPRKSKPCSGPTGLQSPPVTYMHICETVVFSMGVFLLRPGASIPLHDHPDMNGNLRSC
;
A
#
# COMPACT_ATOMS: atom_id res chain seq x y z
N MET A 1 -15.95 -4.33 -19.06
CA MET A 1 -15.43 -3.20 -18.24
C MET A 1 -15.38 -3.64 -16.78
N PRO A 2 -14.20 -3.76 -16.14
CA PRO A 2 -14.14 -4.09 -14.72
C PRO A 2 -14.64 -2.89 -13.92
N ARG A 3 -15.72 -3.05 -13.14
CA ARG A 3 -16.22 -2.00 -12.27
C ARG A 3 -15.22 -1.82 -11.13
N ASP A 4 -14.64 -0.63 -10.97
CA ASP A 4 -13.77 -0.27 -9.86
C ASP A 4 -14.49 -0.40 -8.51
N HIS A 5 -14.46 -1.60 -7.94
CA HIS A 5 -14.92 -1.92 -6.58
C HIS A 5 -13.94 -1.41 -5.51
N LYS A 6 -13.40 -0.20 -5.67
CA LYS A 6 -12.57 0.46 -4.66
C LYS A 6 -13.47 1.11 -3.62
N THR A 7 -13.21 0.85 -2.34
CA THR A 7 -13.93 1.46 -1.22
C THR A 7 -13.83 2.99 -1.28
N PRO A 8 -14.83 3.73 -0.74
CA PRO A 8 -14.81 5.20 -0.76
C PRO A 8 -13.55 5.77 -0.11
N LEU A 9 -13.01 5.08 0.91
CA LEU A 9 -11.77 5.47 1.58
C LEU A 9 -10.54 5.38 0.66
N ILE A 10 -10.38 4.29 -0.09
CA ILE A 10 -9.25 4.13 -1.04
C ILE A 10 -9.28 5.22 -2.10
N LYS A 11 -10.48 5.55 -2.62
CA LYS A 11 -10.63 6.65 -3.59
C LYS A 11 -10.25 8.00 -2.98
N LYS A 12 -10.64 8.24 -1.72
CA LYS A 12 -10.28 9.46 -0.97
C LYS A 12 -8.77 9.56 -0.78
N ILE A 13 -8.11 8.47 -0.39
CA ILE A 13 -6.65 8.40 -0.23
C ILE A 13 -5.96 8.68 -1.57
N ALA A 14 -6.37 8.02 -2.65
CA ALA A 14 -5.78 8.23 -3.98
C ALA A 14 -5.92 9.69 -4.44
N LYS A 15 -7.07 10.31 -4.20
CA LYS A 15 -7.30 11.73 -4.50
C LYS A 15 -6.38 12.63 -3.67
N GLN A 16 -6.27 12.39 -2.36
CA GLN A 16 -5.43 13.18 -1.48
C GLN A 16 -3.95 13.01 -1.82
N ALA A 17 -3.49 11.79 -2.07
CA ALA A 17 -2.13 11.50 -2.52
C ALA A 17 -1.82 12.25 -3.82
N CYS A 18 -2.74 12.26 -4.78
CA CYS A 18 -2.57 13.02 -6.01
C CYS A 18 -2.43 14.54 -5.76
N ILE A 19 -3.10 15.10 -4.75
CA ILE A 19 -2.96 16.51 -4.37
C ILE A 19 -1.60 16.74 -3.71
N THR A 20 -1.27 15.95 -2.68
CA THR A 20 0.00 16.03 -1.93
C THR A 20 1.20 15.90 -2.88
N TYR A 21 1.23 14.85 -3.71
CA TYR A 21 2.39 14.57 -4.56
C TYR A 21 2.47 15.39 -5.86
N ARG A 22 1.38 16.03 -6.29
CA ARG A 22 1.41 16.95 -7.44
C ARG A 22 1.90 18.35 -7.07
N VAL A 23 1.62 18.80 -5.84
CA VAL A 23 1.92 20.17 -5.38
C VAL A 23 3.37 20.31 -4.93
N LEU A 24 4.06 19.19 -4.68
CA LEU A 24 5.46 19.16 -4.27
C LEU A 24 6.41 19.78 -5.29
N LYS A 25 7.01 20.90 -4.89
CA LYS A 25 8.20 21.47 -5.51
C LYS A 25 9.43 21.41 -4.60
N SER A 26 9.23 21.25 -3.29
CA SER A 26 10.28 21.24 -2.26
C SER A 26 9.94 20.31 -1.09
N SER A 27 10.94 19.93 -0.28
CA SER A 27 10.75 19.07 0.89
C SER A 27 10.00 19.76 2.05
N ALA A 28 10.03 21.10 2.12
CA ALA A 28 9.35 21.86 3.18
C ALA A 28 7.83 21.86 2.97
N ASP A 29 7.37 21.96 1.72
CA ASP A 29 5.94 21.91 1.37
C ASP A 29 5.34 20.49 1.59
N LEU A 30 6.19 19.46 1.70
CA LEU A 30 5.77 18.08 1.91
C LEU A 30 5.15 17.87 3.30
N ALA A 31 5.77 18.41 4.34
CA ALA A 31 5.36 18.17 5.71
C ALA A 31 3.94 18.67 5.96
N ASP A 32 3.63 19.88 5.49
CA ASP A 32 2.31 20.47 5.62
C ASP A 32 1.27 19.73 4.79
N SER A 33 1.61 19.31 3.57
CA SER A 33 0.70 18.59 2.66
C SER A 33 0.48 17.11 3.04
N GLN A 34 1.30 16.56 3.94
CA GLN A 34 1.13 15.21 4.50
C GLN A 34 0.15 15.16 5.68
N SER A 35 -0.13 16.29 6.34
CA SER A 35 -1.04 16.37 7.49
C SER A 35 -2.45 15.82 7.21
N GLU A 36 -2.93 15.96 5.97
CA GLU A 36 -4.22 15.44 5.50
C GLU A 36 -4.15 13.99 5.01
N LEU A 37 -3.00 13.54 4.50
CA LEU A 37 -2.84 12.20 3.93
C LEU A 37 -2.59 11.14 5.02
N ILE A 38 -1.78 11.47 6.02
CA ILE A 38 -1.40 10.55 7.11
C ILE A 38 -2.62 10.04 7.89
N PRO A 39 -3.61 10.86 8.29
CA PRO A 39 -4.79 10.36 8.99
C PRO A 39 -5.63 9.39 8.15
N LEU A 40 -5.72 9.63 6.83
CA LEU A 40 -6.45 8.75 5.92
C LEU A 40 -5.76 7.39 5.77
N LEU A 41 -4.43 7.39 5.63
CA LEU A 41 -3.63 6.16 5.66
C LEU A 41 -3.71 5.46 7.01
N THR A 42 -3.84 6.24 8.10
CA THR A 42 -3.95 5.72 9.47
C THR A 42 -5.31 5.05 9.72
N ALA A 43 -6.37 5.53 9.08
CA ALA A 43 -7.72 4.96 9.16
C ALA A 43 -7.90 3.68 8.32
N LEU A 44 -7.03 3.44 7.33
CA LEU A 44 -7.14 2.30 6.42
C LEU A 44 -6.94 0.98 7.15
N ARG A 45 -7.84 0.02 6.90
CA ARG A 45 -7.82 -1.33 7.47
C ARG A 45 -7.74 -2.39 6.37
N ALA A 46 -7.32 -3.61 6.74
CA ALA A 46 -7.30 -4.75 5.83
C ALA A 46 -8.68 -5.04 5.18
N ALA A 47 -9.77 -4.80 5.92
CA ALA A 47 -11.13 -4.96 5.42
C ALA A 47 -11.46 -4.00 4.25
N ASP A 48 -10.92 -2.78 4.26
CA ASP A 48 -11.11 -1.80 3.18
C ASP A 48 -10.46 -2.27 1.87
N LEU A 49 -9.42 -3.10 1.99
CA LEU A 49 -8.69 -3.72 0.90
C LEU A 49 -9.23 -5.11 0.54
N LYS A 50 -10.29 -5.58 1.21
CA LYS A 50 -10.83 -6.95 1.10
C LYS A 50 -9.78 -8.03 1.36
N ILE A 51 -8.78 -7.72 2.18
CA ILE A 51 -7.77 -8.68 2.61
C ILE A 51 -8.34 -9.41 3.83
N ALA A 52 -8.68 -10.68 3.66
CA ALA A 52 -9.07 -11.54 4.76
C ALA A 52 -7.82 -11.94 5.58
N PRO A 53 -7.93 -12.07 6.92
CA PRO A 53 -6.87 -12.66 7.73
C PRO A 53 -6.50 -14.03 7.18
N ARG A 54 -5.24 -14.23 6.79
CA ARG A 54 -4.78 -15.55 6.36
C ARG A 54 -4.87 -16.49 7.54
N LYS A 55 -5.73 -17.51 7.45
CA LYS A 55 -5.70 -18.64 8.40
C LYS A 55 -4.34 -19.30 8.22
N SER A 56 -3.48 -19.19 9.24
CA SER A 56 -2.16 -19.80 9.30
C SER A 56 -2.30 -21.32 9.36
N LYS A 57 -2.61 -21.95 8.22
CA LYS A 57 -2.35 -23.39 8.08
C LYS A 57 -0.86 -23.54 7.75
N PRO A 58 -0.04 -24.14 8.62
CA PRO A 58 1.28 -24.60 8.20
C PRO A 58 1.04 -25.59 7.07
N CYS A 59 1.51 -25.26 5.86
CA CYS A 59 1.35 -26.13 4.71
C CYS A 59 2.37 -27.27 4.83
N SER A 60 2.01 -28.29 5.60
CA SER A 60 2.74 -29.55 5.73
C SER A 60 2.21 -30.51 4.67
N GLY A 61 2.58 -30.30 3.40
CA GLY A 61 2.20 -31.17 2.29
C GLY A 61 3.46 -31.64 1.53
N PRO A 62 3.59 -32.95 1.21
CA PRO A 62 4.79 -33.51 0.57
C PRO A 62 4.96 -33.10 -0.91
N THR A 63 3.98 -32.41 -1.47
CA THR A 63 3.98 -31.77 -2.79
C THR A 63 3.72 -30.26 -2.59
N GLY A 64 4.60 -29.61 -1.83
CA GLY A 64 4.37 -28.30 -1.22
C GLY A 64 4.56 -27.13 -2.18
N LEU A 65 3.48 -26.68 -2.83
CA LEU A 65 3.46 -25.37 -3.47
C LEU A 65 3.43 -24.30 -2.37
N GLN A 66 4.62 -23.92 -1.88
CA GLN A 66 4.73 -22.90 -0.86
C GLN A 66 4.16 -21.58 -1.40
N SER A 67 3.26 -20.95 -0.64
CA SER A 67 2.80 -19.60 -0.98
C SER A 67 3.99 -18.65 -1.08
N PRO A 68 4.01 -17.69 -2.01
CA PRO A 68 5.13 -16.79 -2.20
C PRO A 68 5.42 -16.00 -0.90
N PRO A 69 6.70 -15.72 -0.60
CA PRO A 69 7.09 -15.03 0.65
C PRO A 69 6.53 -13.62 0.73
N VAL A 70 6.38 -12.96 -0.43
CA VAL A 70 5.80 -11.63 -0.57
C VAL A 70 4.87 -11.66 -1.78
N THR A 71 3.69 -11.05 -1.64
CA THR A 71 2.77 -10.81 -2.76
C THR A 71 2.49 -9.32 -2.88
N TYR A 72 2.56 -8.78 -4.10
CA TYR A 72 2.20 -7.39 -4.36
C TYR A 72 0.77 -7.30 -4.89
N MET A 73 -0.03 -6.41 -4.30
CA MET A 73 -1.35 -6.05 -4.77
C MET A 73 -1.35 -4.59 -5.23
N HIS A 74 -1.43 -4.40 -6.54
CA HIS A 74 -1.54 -3.07 -7.15
C HIS A 74 -2.92 -2.45 -6.85
N ILE A 75 -2.95 -1.18 -6.40
CA ILE A 75 -4.20 -0.45 -6.19
C ILE A 75 -4.41 0.55 -7.33
N CYS A 76 -3.46 1.46 -7.53
CA CYS A 76 -3.45 2.40 -8.64
C CYS A 76 -2.06 2.99 -8.87
N GLU A 77 -1.82 3.43 -10.09
CA GLU A 77 -0.60 4.09 -10.52
C GLU A 77 -0.97 5.28 -11.40
N THR A 78 -0.22 6.36 -11.25
CA THR A 78 -0.38 7.61 -11.98
C THR A 78 1.00 8.19 -12.29
N VAL A 79 1.03 9.26 -13.09
CA VAL A 79 2.29 9.97 -13.40
C VAL A 79 2.95 10.65 -12.19
N VAL A 80 2.24 10.83 -11.07
CA VAL A 80 2.77 11.52 -9.87
C VAL A 80 2.92 10.61 -8.64
N PHE A 81 2.24 9.47 -8.60
CA PHE A 81 2.35 8.53 -7.49
C PHE A 81 1.90 7.12 -7.89
N SER A 82 2.41 6.13 -7.18
CA SER A 82 1.96 4.74 -7.20
C SER A 82 1.49 4.31 -5.81
N MET A 83 0.45 3.46 -5.74
CA MET A 83 -0.07 2.92 -4.49
C MET A 83 -0.34 1.43 -4.63
N GLY A 84 0.19 0.65 -3.68
CA GLY A 84 0.02 -0.80 -3.62
C GLY A 84 0.25 -1.34 -2.22
N VAL A 85 0.02 -2.64 -2.06
CA VAL A 85 0.10 -3.34 -0.77
C VAL A 85 1.00 -4.54 -0.91
N PHE A 86 1.93 -4.70 0.02
CA PHE A 86 2.74 -5.91 0.16
C PHE A 86 2.15 -6.82 1.22
N LEU A 87 1.81 -8.04 0.84
CA LEU A 87 1.35 -9.08 1.75
C LEU A 87 2.50 -10.03 2.05
N LEU A 88 3.10 -9.89 3.24
CA LEU A 88 4.21 -10.72 3.68
C LEU A 88 3.69 -12.00 4.35
N ARG A 89 4.39 -13.12 4.13
CA ARG A 89 4.24 -14.34 4.93
C ARG A 89 4.91 -14.11 6.30
N PRO A 90 4.44 -14.73 7.41
CA PRO A 90 5.20 -14.72 8.65
C PRO A 90 6.67 -15.15 8.43
N GLY A 91 7.60 -14.37 8.95
CA GLY A 91 9.04 -14.59 8.79
C GLY A 91 9.63 -14.15 7.45
N ALA A 92 8.82 -13.68 6.49
CA ALA A 92 9.33 -13.05 5.28
C ALA A 92 9.62 -11.56 5.53
N SER A 93 10.56 -11.01 4.76
CA SER A 93 10.90 -9.59 4.77
C SER A 93 11.11 -9.09 3.34
N ILE A 94 10.98 -7.78 3.16
CA ILE A 94 11.47 -7.11 1.96
C ILE A 94 12.90 -6.64 2.29
N PRO A 95 13.92 -7.06 1.53
CA PRO A 95 15.29 -6.64 1.77
C PRO A 95 15.43 -5.11 1.76
N LEU A 96 16.44 -4.60 2.44
CA LEU A 96 16.78 -3.18 2.40
C LEU A 96 17.11 -2.79 0.95
N HIS A 97 16.44 -1.74 0.47
CA HIS A 97 16.66 -1.16 -0.85
C HIS A 97 16.36 0.34 -0.80
N ASP A 98 17.05 1.11 -1.64
CA ASP A 98 16.86 2.55 -1.73
C ASP A 98 15.79 2.92 -2.76
N HIS A 99 15.24 4.12 -2.58
CA HIS A 99 14.32 4.76 -3.52
C HIS A 99 14.85 6.17 -3.86
N PRO A 100 15.85 6.29 -4.75
CA PRO A 100 16.37 7.59 -5.15
C PRO A 100 15.26 8.43 -5.79
N ASP A 101 15.21 9.71 -5.45
CA ASP A 101 14.27 10.71 -5.98
C ASP A 101 12.78 10.43 -5.71
N MET A 102 12.47 9.57 -4.74
CA MET A 102 11.09 9.22 -4.36
C MET A 102 10.79 9.59 -2.91
N ASN A 103 9.58 10.11 -2.67
CA ASN A 103 9.00 10.25 -1.34
C ASN A 103 7.82 9.29 -1.18
N GLY A 104 7.80 8.49 -0.11
CA GLY A 104 6.76 7.51 0.15
C GLY A 104 6.20 7.58 1.56
N ASN A 105 4.94 7.19 1.72
CA ASN A 105 4.32 6.93 3.02
C ASN A 105 4.05 5.42 3.13
N LEU A 106 4.57 4.78 4.18
CA LEU A 106 4.36 3.35 4.45
C LEU A 106 3.56 3.17 5.75
N ARG A 107 2.53 2.33 5.69
CA ARG A 107 1.68 1.99 6.83
C ARG A 107 1.53 0.47 6.92
N SER A 108 1.87 -0.10 8.09
CA SER A 108 1.51 -1.48 8.45
C SER A 108 0.12 -1.52 9.08
N CYS A 109 -0.69 -2.50 8.67
CA CYS A 109 -2.01 -2.79 9.24
C CYS A 109 -2.00 -4.10 10.03
#